data_AF-A0A7X2KHW1-F1
#
_entry.id   AF-A0A7X2KHW1-F1
#
_cell.length_a   1.000
_cell.length_b   1.000
_cell.length_c   1.000
_cell.angle_alpha   90.00
_cell.angle_beta   90.00
_cell.angle_gamma   90.00
#
_symmetry.space_group_name_H-M   'P 1'
#
loop_
_entity.id
_entity.type
_entity.pdbx_description
1 polymer ?
#
loop_
_entity_poly.entity_id
_entity_poly.type
_entity_poly.pdbx_seq_one_letter_code
_entity_poly.pdbx_strand_id
1 'polypeptide(L)'
;MKIINNTIQVTDLLQSYGKDEKDIVIIGPSPFNELDCLKETKIIDKIQLNLEEIFSFVKNNSVDLMKKRRGTIAFLLNPQSFEGGNNVYSPIYNSAIKSFLKSLAKEMNPFRVKVMGIILPLTQDTKSTRKYDLVTLKYKGISNEKQVQDILSLLKLSEILNGQIVSLGAELNL
;
A
#
# COMPACT_ATOMS: atom_id res chain seq x y z
N MET A 1 -0.76 -15.61 -5.14
CA MET A 1 -1.10 -14.23 -4.75
C MET A 1 -1.57 -13.44 -5.95
N LYS A 2 -2.53 -12.52 -5.80
CA LYS A 2 -2.99 -11.61 -6.87
C LYS A 2 -2.63 -10.17 -6.49
N ILE A 3 -2.07 -9.39 -7.43
CA ILE A 3 -1.61 -8.01 -7.18
C ILE A 3 -2.13 -7.09 -8.29
N ILE A 4 -2.58 -5.88 -7.92
CA ILE A 4 -2.82 -4.76 -8.84
C ILE A 4 -1.86 -3.62 -8.51
N ASN A 5 -1.55 -2.77 -9.49
CA ASN A 5 -0.58 -1.67 -9.38
C ASN A 5 0.83 -2.15 -9.04
N ASN A 6 1.38 -3.01 -9.92
CA ASN A 6 2.78 -3.43 -9.88
C ASN A 6 3.70 -2.31 -10.38
N THR A 7 3.77 -1.21 -9.64
CA THR A 7 4.52 -0.02 -10.04
C THR A 7 5.84 0.15 -9.31
N ILE A 8 6.11 -0.69 -8.31
CA ILE A 8 7.32 -0.61 -7.48
C ILE A 8 7.98 -1.98 -7.42
N GLN A 9 9.32 -2.01 -7.39
CA GLN A 9 10.10 -3.25 -7.30
C GLN A 9 9.68 -4.17 -6.15
N VAL A 10 9.17 -3.61 -5.05
CA VAL A 10 8.60 -4.38 -3.91
C VAL A 10 7.41 -5.24 -4.32
N THR A 11 6.49 -4.74 -5.16
CA THR A 11 5.32 -5.51 -5.59
C THR A 11 5.69 -6.64 -6.54
N ASP A 12 6.70 -6.43 -7.40
CA ASP A 12 7.23 -7.48 -8.28
C ASP A 12 7.91 -8.60 -7.48
N LEU A 13 8.69 -8.22 -6.47
CA LEU A 13 9.30 -9.18 -5.55
C LEU A 13 8.22 -9.92 -4.73
N LEU A 14 7.19 -9.24 -4.23
CA LEU A 14 6.08 -9.91 -3.53
C LEU A 14 5.41 -10.97 -4.42
N GLN A 15 5.25 -10.69 -5.71
CA GLN A 15 4.68 -11.66 -6.64
C GLN A 15 5.58 -12.88 -6.85
N SER A 16 6.91 -12.71 -6.81
CA SER A 16 7.87 -13.81 -6.97
C SER A 16 7.99 -14.67 -5.71
N TYR A 17 8.08 -14.06 -4.53
CA TYR A 17 8.17 -14.76 -3.24
C TYR A 17 6.83 -15.35 -2.78
N GLY A 18 5.70 -14.77 -3.23
CA GLY A 18 4.35 -15.12 -2.80
C GLY A 18 3.55 -15.98 -3.78
N LYS A 19 4.20 -16.67 -4.72
CA LYS A 19 3.50 -17.42 -5.80
C LYS A 19 2.46 -18.42 -5.27
N ASP A 20 2.74 -19.07 -4.16
CA ASP A 20 1.88 -20.13 -3.59
C ASP A 20 0.70 -19.60 -2.76
N GLU A 21 0.70 -18.33 -2.39
CA GLU A 21 -0.31 -17.70 -1.52
C GLU A 21 -1.57 -17.33 -2.31
N LYS A 22 -2.40 -18.32 -2.67
CA LYS A 22 -3.59 -18.11 -3.53
C LYS A 22 -4.74 -17.34 -2.87
N ASP A 23 -4.73 -17.22 -1.55
CA ASP A 23 -5.79 -16.55 -0.77
C ASP A 23 -5.39 -15.14 -0.30
N ILE A 24 -4.33 -14.57 -0.89
CA ILE A 24 -3.87 -13.20 -0.65
C ILE A 24 -4.07 -12.34 -1.89
N VAL A 25 -4.70 -11.18 -1.68
CA VAL A 25 -4.90 -10.11 -2.66
C VAL A 25 -4.16 -8.87 -2.16
N ILE A 26 -3.30 -8.30 -2.99
CA ILE A 26 -2.54 -7.08 -2.67
C ILE A 26 -2.94 -5.95 -3.62
N ILE A 27 -3.17 -4.78 -3.05
CA ILE A 27 -3.36 -3.54 -3.79
C ILE A 27 -2.08 -2.71 -3.61
N GLY A 28 -1.37 -2.45 -4.70
CA GLY A 28 -0.17 -1.63 -4.70
C GLY A 28 -0.44 -0.17 -4.33
N PRO A 29 0.62 0.58 -3.97
CA PRO A 29 0.51 1.99 -3.66
C PRO A 29 0.17 2.85 -4.89
N SER A 30 -0.14 4.13 -4.68
CA SER A 30 -0.42 5.05 -5.78
C SER A 30 0.76 5.11 -6.76
N PRO A 31 0.52 5.00 -8.08
CA PRO A 31 1.53 5.28 -9.08
C PRO A 31 1.61 6.76 -9.47
N PHE A 32 0.66 7.59 -9.02
CA PHE A 32 0.55 9.00 -9.41
C PHE A 32 1.03 9.92 -8.29
N ASN A 33 1.87 10.89 -8.67
CA ASN A 33 2.30 11.97 -7.81
C ASN A 33 1.25 13.08 -7.83
N GLU A 34 0.55 13.27 -6.71
CA GLU A 34 -0.52 14.25 -6.57
C GLU A 34 -0.04 15.70 -6.57
N LEU A 35 1.27 15.96 -6.41
CA LEU A 35 1.82 17.30 -6.61
C LEU A 35 1.60 17.79 -8.04
N ASP A 36 1.57 16.88 -9.01
CA ASP A 36 1.38 17.23 -10.40
C ASP A 36 -0.05 17.74 -10.67
N CYS A 37 -1.02 17.49 -9.78
CA CYS A 37 -2.37 18.09 -9.84
C CYS A 37 -2.35 19.62 -9.77
N LEU A 38 -1.31 20.22 -9.17
CA LEU A 38 -1.12 21.68 -9.16
C LEU A 38 -0.80 22.25 -10.54
N LYS A 39 -0.36 21.39 -11.48
CA LYS A 39 0.06 21.77 -12.83
C LYS A 39 -0.94 21.31 -13.89
N GLU A 40 -1.52 20.11 -13.73
CA GLU A 40 -2.42 19.52 -14.71
C GLU A 40 -3.65 18.89 -14.07
N THR A 41 -4.85 19.37 -14.44
CA THR A 41 -6.13 18.84 -13.95
C THR A 41 -6.41 17.40 -14.38
N LYS A 42 -5.86 16.97 -15.52
CA LYS A 42 -6.00 15.60 -16.06
C LYS A 42 -5.49 14.51 -15.12
N ILE A 43 -4.69 14.85 -14.12
CA ILE A 43 -4.17 13.87 -13.15
C ILE A 43 -5.25 13.46 -12.16
N ILE A 44 -6.19 14.35 -11.84
CA ILE A 44 -7.34 14.04 -11.00
C ILE A 44 -8.17 12.93 -11.65
N ASP A 45 -8.43 13.04 -12.97
CA ASP A 45 -9.14 12.02 -13.73
C ASP A 45 -8.40 10.67 -13.71
N LYS A 46 -7.07 10.68 -13.83
CA LYS A 46 -6.25 9.46 -13.74
C LYS A 46 -6.32 8.81 -12.36
N ILE A 47 -6.29 9.61 -11.29
CA ILE A 47 -6.41 9.11 -9.91
C ILE A 47 -7.79 8.49 -9.72
N GLN A 48 -8.85 9.14 -10.19
CA GLN A 48 -10.21 8.62 -10.11
C GLN A 48 -10.33 7.27 -10.83
N LEU A 49 -9.88 7.20 -12.10
CA LEU A 49 -9.91 5.95 -12.88
C LEU A 49 -9.16 4.82 -12.16
N ASN A 50 -8.00 5.10 -11.58
CA ASN A 50 -7.25 4.11 -10.81
C ASN A 50 -7.98 3.66 -9.53
N LEU A 51 -8.68 4.55 -8.83
CA LEU A 51 -9.52 4.16 -7.68
C LEU A 51 -10.70 3.28 -8.11
N GLU A 52 -11.31 3.56 -9.26
CA GLU A 52 -12.38 2.73 -9.85
C GLU A 52 -11.86 1.34 -10.26
N GLU A 53 -10.66 1.27 -10.84
CA GLU A 53 -9.97 0.02 -11.16
C GLU A 53 -9.66 -0.79 -9.90
N ILE A 54 -9.15 -0.16 -8.84
CA ILE A 54 -8.90 -0.81 -7.55
C ILE A 54 -10.19 -1.36 -6.97
N PHE A 55 -11.27 -0.56 -6.96
CA PHE A 55 -12.56 -1.00 -6.46
C PHE A 55 -13.08 -2.21 -7.23
N SER A 56 -13.02 -2.16 -8.58
CA SER A 56 -13.43 -3.25 -9.46
C SER A 56 -12.58 -4.51 -9.24
N PHE A 57 -11.27 -4.35 -9.09
CA PHE A 57 -10.35 -5.45 -8.81
C PHE A 57 -10.65 -6.10 -7.46
N VAL A 58 -10.85 -5.32 -6.41
CA VAL A 58 -11.21 -5.83 -5.08
C VAL A 58 -12.55 -6.56 -5.14
N LYS A 59 -13.57 -5.97 -5.78
CA LYS A 59 -14.89 -6.58 -5.95
C LYS A 59 -14.81 -7.94 -6.65
N ASN A 60 -14.04 -8.03 -7.73
CA ASN A 60 -13.92 -9.28 -8.50
C ASN A 60 -13.20 -10.38 -7.71
N ASN A 61 -12.21 -10.01 -6.91
CA ASN A 61 -11.41 -10.98 -6.15
C ASN A 61 -11.97 -11.31 -4.77
N SER A 62 -12.76 -10.42 -4.17
CA SER A 62 -13.35 -10.62 -2.85
C SER A 62 -14.39 -11.73 -2.85
N VAL A 63 -15.16 -11.91 -3.94
CA VAL A 63 -16.17 -12.95 -4.09
C VAL A 63 -15.59 -14.36 -3.86
N ASP A 64 -14.43 -14.65 -4.44
CA ASP A 64 -13.76 -15.94 -4.26
C ASP A 64 -13.30 -16.16 -2.81
N LEU A 65 -12.76 -15.12 -2.17
CA LEU A 65 -12.34 -15.18 -0.77
C LEU A 65 -13.54 -15.38 0.15
N MET A 66 -14.66 -14.71 -0.12
CA MET A 66 -15.91 -14.85 0.62
C MET A 66 -16.48 -16.26 0.54
N LYS A 67 -16.49 -16.86 -0.66
CA LYS A 67 -16.94 -18.25 -0.87
C LYS A 67 -16.10 -19.25 -0.06
N LYS A 68 -14.78 -19.05 -0.05
CA LYS A 68 -13.84 -19.89 0.71
C LYS A 68 -13.86 -19.61 2.22
N ARG A 69 -14.48 -18.51 2.64
CA ARG A 69 -14.46 -17.98 4.02
C ARG A 69 -13.05 -17.86 4.61
N ARG A 70 -12.08 -17.49 3.77
CA ARG A 70 -10.69 -17.27 4.18
C ARG A 70 -9.99 -16.40 3.14
N GLY A 71 -9.02 -15.62 3.62
CA GLY A 71 -8.14 -14.83 2.78
C GLY A 71 -7.77 -13.50 3.41
N THR A 72 -6.80 -12.83 2.80
CA THR A 72 -6.33 -11.52 3.23
C THR A 72 -6.30 -10.56 2.04
N ILE A 73 -6.85 -9.36 2.23
CA ILE A 73 -6.75 -8.23 1.31
C ILE A 73 -5.83 -7.20 1.97
N ALA A 74 -4.69 -6.92 1.36
CA ALA A 74 -3.71 -5.98 1.90
C ALA A 74 -3.54 -4.78 0.97
N PHE A 75 -3.62 -3.58 1.53
CA PHE A 75 -3.35 -2.33 0.81
C PHE A 75 -1.96 -1.82 1.18
N LEU A 76 -1.10 -1.64 0.17
CA LEU A 76 0.17 -0.97 0.33
C LEU A 76 -0.03 0.53 0.08
N LEU A 77 0.53 1.36 0.94
CA LEU A 77 0.39 2.82 0.89
C LEU A 77 1.77 3.48 0.85
N ASN A 78 1.87 4.59 0.10
CA ASN A 78 3.06 5.44 0.13
C ASN A 78 3.15 6.20 1.47
N PRO A 79 4.35 6.58 1.93
CA PRO A 79 4.50 7.51 3.05
C PRO A 79 3.75 8.84 2.79
N GLN A 80 3.01 9.35 3.77
CA GLN A 80 2.19 10.57 3.59
C GLN A 80 3.00 11.87 3.50
N SER A 81 4.17 11.89 4.10
CA SER A 81 4.79 13.13 4.57
C SER A 81 6.11 13.46 3.87
N PHE A 82 6.49 12.67 2.87
CA PHE A 82 7.71 12.89 2.11
C PHE A 82 7.42 13.60 0.80
N GLU A 83 7.64 14.91 0.81
CA GLU A 83 7.88 15.72 -0.38
C GLU A 83 9.40 15.71 -0.66
N GLY A 84 9.87 14.88 -1.60
CA GLY A 84 11.27 14.88 -2.03
C GLY A 84 11.80 13.55 -2.57
N GLY A 85 12.73 13.65 -3.54
CA GLY A 85 13.30 12.51 -4.26
C GLY A 85 12.37 11.96 -5.35
N ASN A 86 12.58 10.69 -5.74
CA ASN A 86 11.74 9.97 -6.72
C ASN A 86 10.51 9.29 -6.07
N ASN A 87 10.11 9.71 -4.87
CA ASN A 87 9.02 9.10 -4.13
C ASN A 87 7.67 9.72 -4.52
N VAL A 88 6.63 8.89 -4.59
CA VAL A 88 5.28 9.32 -4.98
C VAL A 88 4.55 9.94 -3.78
N TYR A 89 4.25 11.24 -3.87
CA TYR A 89 3.42 11.95 -2.91
C TYR A 89 1.94 11.73 -3.25
N SER A 90 1.18 11.08 -2.37
CA SER A 90 -0.22 10.70 -2.66
C SER A 90 -1.16 10.77 -1.45
N PRO A 91 -1.31 11.92 -0.78
CA PRO A 91 -2.15 12.07 0.41
C PRO A 91 -3.65 11.82 0.18
N ILE A 92 -4.22 12.26 -0.94
CA ILE A 92 -5.65 12.12 -1.27
C ILE A 92 -5.96 10.64 -1.53
N TYR A 93 -5.17 9.97 -2.38
CA TYR A 93 -5.25 8.53 -2.62
C TYR A 93 -5.13 7.76 -1.33
N ASN A 94 -4.11 8.07 -0.50
CA ASN A 94 -3.92 7.40 0.78
C ASN A 94 -5.14 7.57 1.68
N SER A 95 -5.73 8.77 1.76
CA SER A 95 -6.93 9.02 2.55
C SER A 95 -8.14 8.21 2.04
N ALA A 96 -8.34 8.18 0.72
CA ALA A 96 -9.41 7.41 0.08
C ALA A 96 -9.26 5.91 0.36
N ILE A 97 -8.06 5.34 0.16
CA ILE A 97 -7.78 3.93 0.42
C ILE A 97 -7.90 3.59 1.91
N LYS A 98 -7.40 4.44 2.82
CA LYS A 98 -7.56 4.24 4.27
C LYS A 98 -9.04 4.15 4.67
N SER A 99 -9.88 5.00 4.09
CA SER A 99 -11.33 5.00 4.35
C SER A 99 -12.00 3.76 3.76
N PHE A 100 -11.67 3.42 2.51
CA PHE A 100 -12.19 2.23 1.83
C PHE A 100 -11.81 0.94 2.57
N LEU A 101 -10.54 0.80 2.97
CA LEU A 101 -10.03 -0.31 3.77
C LEU A 101 -10.85 -0.51 5.04
N LYS A 102 -11.12 0.55 5.80
CA LYS A 102 -11.88 0.45 7.05
C LYS A 102 -13.34 0.01 6.83
N SER A 103 -13.97 0.46 5.74
CA SER A 103 -15.31 -0.01 5.37
C SER A 103 -15.27 -1.49 4.98
N LEU A 104 -14.35 -1.83 4.07
CA LEU A 104 -14.18 -3.18 3.55
C LEU A 104 -13.86 -4.19 4.67
N ALA A 105 -13.02 -3.83 5.63
CA ALA A 105 -12.71 -4.68 6.79
C ALA A 105 -13.96 -5.08 7.58
N LYS A 106 -14.93 -4.17 7.73
CA LYS A 106 -16.20 -4.46 8.41
C LYS A 106 -17.09 -5.36 7.57
N GLU A 107 -17.22 -5.08 6.27
CA GLU A 107 -18.06 -5.83 5.34
C GLU A 107 -17.55 -7.27 5.11
N MET A 108 -16.23 -7.45 5.13
CA MET A 108 -15.58 -8.74 4.87
C MET A 108 -15.46 -9.62 6.12
N ASN A 109 -15.57 -9.05 7.32
CA ASN A 109 -15.40 -9.76 8.59
C ASN A 109 -16.38 -10.95 8.78
N PRO A 110 -17.68 -10.85 8.44
CA PRO A 110 -18.61 -12.00 8.52
C PRO A 110 -18.17 -13.20 7.66
N PHE A 111 -17.39 -12.94 6.60
CA PHE A 111 -16.86 -13.96 5.71
C PHE A 111 -15.46 -14.44 6.13
N ARG A 112 -14.95 -14.02 7.30
CA ARG A 112 -13.61 -14.34 7.80
C ARG A 112 -12.47 -13.94 6.85
N VAL A 113 -12.73 -12.99 5.97
CA VAL A 113 -11.69 -12.39 5.11
C VAL A 113 -11.12 -11.19 5.85
N LYS A 114 -9.80 -11.15 5.99
CA LYS A 114 -9.08 -10.10 6.70
C LYS A 114 -8.68 -9.01 5.74
N VAL A 115 -8.74 -7.76 6.20
CA VAL A 115 -8.36 -6.60 5.41
C VAL A 115 -7.39 -5.77 6.23
N MET A 116 -6.25 -5.39 5.67
CA MET A 116 -5.25 -4.60 6.40
C MET A 116 -4.50 -3.63 5.49
N GLY A 117 -3.83 -2.66 6.10
CA GLY A 117 -3.05 -1.63 5.41
C GLY A 117 -1.61 -1.65 5.88
N ILE A 118 -0.68 -1.43 4.96
CA ILE A 118 0.75 -1.36 5.24
C ILE A 118 1.29 -0.10 4.58
N ILE A 119 1.79 0.82 5.39
CA ILE A 119 2.51 2.01 4.90
C ILE A 119 3.97 1.59 4.67
N LEU A 120 4.41 1.72 3.43
CA LEU A 120 5.76 1.36 3.03
C LEU A 120 6.77 2.36 3.60
N PRO A 121 7.97 1.93 4.00
CA PRO A 121 9.02 2.81 4.45
C PRO A 121 9.73 3.47 3.25
N LEU A 122 10.64 4.39 3.54
CA LEU A 122 11.58 4.88 2.53
C LEU A 122 12.55 3.75 2.12
N THR A 123 12.76 3.57 0.81
CA THR A 123 13.73 2.62 0.28
C THR A 123 15.16 3.16 0.40
N GLN A 124 16.12 2.27 0.70
CA GLN A 124 17.55 2.64 0.85
C GLN A 124 18.16 3.33 -0.38
N ASP A 125 17.64 3.05 -1.57
CA ASP A 125 18.21 3.53 -2.83
C ASP A 125 17.82 4.98 -3.18
N THR A 126 16.87 5.59 -2.47
CA THR A 126 16.48 6.99 -2.70
C THR A 126 17.21 7.92 -1.74
N LYS A 127 18.35 8.47 -2.18
CA LYS A 127 18.95 9.62 -1.50
C LYS A 127 17.94 10.77 -1.49
N SER A 128 17.49 11.19 -0.30
CA SER A 128 16.76 12.44 -0.15
C SER A 128 17.57 13.58 -0.76
N THR A 129 17.00 14.31 -1.71
CA THR A 129 17.64 15.47 -2.34
C THR A 129 17.56 16.73 -1.47
N ARG A 130 16.72 16.75 -0.43
CA ARG A 130 16.60 17.87 0.52
C ARG A 130 17.48 17.61 1.76
N LYS A 131 18.34 18.58 2.08
CA LYS A 131 19.05 18.68 3.37
C LYS A 131 18.07 19.19 4.42
N TYR A 132 17.48 18.27 5.19
CA TYR A 132 16.72 18.63 6.38
C TYR A 132 17.71 18.80 7.54
N ASP A 133 18.23 20.00 7.72
CA ASP A 133 19.43 20.23 8.55
C ASP A 133 19.27 20.03 10.07
N LEU A 134 18.07 19.76 10.61
CA LEU A 134 17.90 19.81 12.08
C LEU A 134 17.15 18.65 12.76
N VAL A 135 16.46 17.72 12.08
CA VAL A 135 15.73 16.63 12.78
C VAL A 135 15.73 15.26 12.07
N THR A 136 16.29 15.12 10.85
CA THR A 136 16.42 13.81 10.19
C THR A 136 17.52 12.96 10.84
N LEU A 137 17.23 12.38 11.99
CA LEU A 137 17.91 11.22 12.57
C LEU A 137 18.04 10.14 11.49
N LYS A 138 19.19 10.03 10.84
CA LYS A 138 19.86 8.80 10.33
C LYS A 138 18.98 7.68 9.73
N TYR A 139 17.78 7.94 9.22
CA TYR A 139 16.92 6.88 8.69
C TYR A 139 17.44 6.52 7.31
N LYS A 140 18.21 5.44 7.24
CA LYS A 140 18.88 5.00 6.01
C LYS A 140 17.91 4.38 5.00
N GLY A 141 16.62 4.27 5.32
CA GLY A 141 15.67 3.47 4.55
C GLY A 141 15.84 1.97 4.77
N ILE A 142 15.00 1.17 4.12
CA ILE A 142 15.01 -0.30 4.17
C ILE A 142 15.18 -0.83 2.73
N SER A 143 15.99 -1.88 2.53
CA SER A 143 16.12 -2.51 1.20
C SER A 143 14.81 -3.16 0.76
N ASN A 144 14.56 -3.25 -0.54
CA ASN A 144 13.31 -3.81 -1.07
C ASN A 144 13.10 -5.26 -0.62
N GLU A 145 14.15 -6.08 -0.52
CA GLU A 145 14.08 -7.47 -0.07
C GLU A 145 13.63 -7.56 1.39
N LYS A 146 14.18 -6.69 2.25
CA LYS A 146 13.78 -6.65 3.65
C LYS A 146 12.35 -6.15 3.81
N GLN A 147 11.93 -5.15 3.04
CA GLN A 147 10.54 -4.71 3.01
C GLN A 147 9.59 -5.86 2.64
N VAL A 148 9.94 -6.67 1.64
CA VAL A 148 9.15 -7.84 1.24
C VAL A 148 9.04 -8.86 2.39
N GLN A 149 10.14 -9.17 3.08
CA GLN A 149 10.14 -10.07 4.23
C GLN A 149 9.25 -9.56 5.37
N ASP A 150 9.32 -8.26 5.66
CA ASP A 150 8.52 -7.62 6.70
C ASP A 150 7.02 -7.64 6.31
N ILE A 151 6.68 -7.34 5.05
CA ILE A 151 5.30 -7.42 4.52
C ILE A 151 4.77 -8.85 4.63
N LEU A 152 5.51 -9.86 4.18
CA LEU A 152 5.11 -11.26 4.27
C LEU A 152 4.91 -11.71 5.73
N SER A 153 5.73 -11.19 6.66
CA SER A 153 5.57 -11.47 8.08
C SER A 153 4.30 -10.82 8.66
N LEU A 154 3.99 -9.58 8.26
CA LEU A 154 2.75 -8.90 8.65
C LEU A 154 1.51 -9.60 8.09
N LEU A 155 1.56 -10.11 6.86
CA LEU A 155 0.46 -10.85 6.25
C LEU A 155 0.09 -12.12 7.02
N LYS A 156 1.07 -12.78 7.66
CA LYS A 156 0.82 -13.93 8.55
C LYS A 156 0.05 -13.55 9.83
N LEU A 157 0.09 -12.27 10.21
CA LEU A 157 -0.59 -11.71 11.38
C LEU A 157 -1.92 -11.03 11.03
N SER A 158 -2.44 -11.24 9.81
CA SER A 158 -3.63 -10.53 9.30
C SER A 158 -4.89 -10.72 10.15
N GLU A 159 -4.99 -11.81 10.90
CA GLU A 159 -6.09 -12.04 11.83
C GLU A 159 -6.14 -11.00 12.95
N ILE A 160 -4.97 -10.67 13.51
CA ILE A 160 -4.81 -9.68 14.58
C ILE A 160 -4.90 -8.26 14.02
N LEU A 161 -4.39 -8.06 12.80
CA LEU A 161 -4.28 -6.75 12.15
C LEU A 161 -5.51 -6.37 11.30
N ASN A 162 -6.64 -7.05 11.47
CA ASN A 162 -7.84 -6.77 10.67
C ASN A 162 -8.36 -5.35 10.90
N GLY A 163 -8.56 -4.61 9.81
CA GLY A 163 -8.95 -3.19 9.81
C GLY A 163 -7.85 -2.23 10.28
N GLN A 164 -6.65 -2.72 10.58
CA GLN A 164 -5.52 -1.90 11.04
C GLN A 164 -4.63 -1.47 9.88
N ILE A 165 -3.94 -0.36 10.09
CA ILE A 165 -2.90 0.16 9.19
C ILE A 165 -1.60 0.17 9.99
N VAL A 166 -0.58 -0.52 9.49
CA VAL A 166 0.73 -0.63 10.14
C VAL A 166 1.77 0.11 9.30
N SER A 167 2.59 0.94 9.94
CA SER A 167 3.73 1.57 9.27
C SER A 167 4.99 0.73 9.44
N LEU A 168 5.66 0.38 8.33
CA LEU A 168 6.95 -0.31 8.33
C LEU A 168 8.16 0.64 8.49
N GLY A 169 7.89 1.94 8.67
CA GLY A 169 8.91 2.95 8.90
C GLY A 169 8.43 4.06 9.83
N ALA A 170 9.28 5.04 10.05
CA ALA A 170 8.86 6.26 10.73
C ALA A 170 7.85 6.99 9.83
N GLU A 171 6.62 7.19 10.33
CA GLU A 171 5.75 8.25 9.81
C GLU A 171 6.43 9.58 10.14
N LEU A 172 7.31 10.05 9.26
CA LEU A 172 7.95 11.34 9.40
C LEU A 172 6.92 12.42 9.08
N ASN A 173 5.94 12.63 9.96
CA ASN A 173 5.05 13.78 9.92
C ASN A 173 5.89 15.02 10.25
N LEU A 174 6.57 15.57 9.25
CA LEU A 174 7.23 16.88 9.30
C LEU A 174 6.20 17.97 9.01
#